data_AF-A0A965J2A9-F1
#
_entry.id   AF-A0A965J2A9-F1
#
_cell.length_a   1.000
_cell.length_b   1.000
_cell.length_c   1.000
_cell.angle_alpha   90.00
_cell.angle_beta   90.00
_cell.angle_gamma   90.00
#
_symmetry.space_group_name_H-M   'P 1'
#
loop_
_entity.id
_entity.type
_entity.pdbx_description
1 polymer ?
#
loop_
_entity_poly.entity_id
_entity_poly.type
_entity_poly.pdbx_seq_one_letter_code
_entity_poly.pdbx_strand_id
1 'polypeptide(L)'
;KIKADIIAGTLINPYLDLVETYIKPMLIHWAMVEYLPFMAYTMANKGIFKHSSENAQNVEKNEVDFLIEKQRYLAQNYTERFIQFMIFSGNTFPEYYTNQNADIYPNTDSNYSGWVI
;
A
#
# COMPACT_ATOMS: atom_id res chain seq x y z
N LYS A 1 -17.68 7.57 -4.49
CA LYS A 1 -18.71 6.93 -3.64
C LYS A 1 -18.14 6.41 -2.34
N ILE A 2 -17.18 5.49 -2.37
CA ILE A 2 -16.52 4.93 -1.17
C ILE A 2 -16.09 5.99 -0.12
N LYS A 3 -15.41 7.09 -0.52
CA LYS A 3 -15.02 8.17 0.41
C LYS A 3 -16.22 8.89 1.06
N ALA A 4 -17.29 9.10 0.31
CA ALA A 4 -18.50 9.78 0.81
C ALA A 4 -19.30 8.85 1.73
N ASP A 5 -19.40 7.57 1.37
CA ASP A 5 -20.13 6.56 2.14
C ASP A 5 -19.41 6.18 3.45
N ILE A 6 -18.07 6.25 3.47
CA ILE A 6 -17.27 6.14 4.70
C ILE A 6 -17.52 7.33 5.64
N ILE A 7 -17.60 8.56 5.12
CA ILE A 7 -17.88 9.76 5.92
C ILE A 7 -19.33 9.74 6.45
N ALA A 8 -20.26 9.21 5.65
CA ALA A 8 -21.67 9.08 6.02
C ALA A 8 -21.96 7.87 6.93
N GLY A 9 -21.01 6.94 7.11
CA GLY A 9 -21.19 5.72 7.91
C GLY A 9 -22.17 4.70 7.29
N THR A 10 -22.49 4.83 6.01
CA THR A 10 -23.51 4.03 5.30
C THR A 10 -22.89 2.99 4.36
N LEU A 11 -21.65 2.57 4.63
CA LEU A 11 -20.97 1.57 3.83
C LEU A 11 -21.61 0.19 4.06
N ILE A 12 -22.42 -0.27 3.10
CA ILE A 12 -23.11 -1.57 3.14
C ILE A 12 -22.35 -2.57 2.25
N ASN A 13 -22.50 -3.86 2.54
CA ASN A 13 -22.02 -4.95 1.68
C ASN A 13 -22.51 -4.72 0.23
N PRO A 14 -21.65 -4.74 -0.80
CA PRO A 14 -20.30 -5.33 -0.87
C PRO A 14 -19.12 -4.35 -0.78
N TYR A 15 -19.38 -3.04 -0.64
CA TYR A 15 -18.32 -2.02 -0.54
C TYR A 15 -17.60 -2.03 0.80
N LEU A 16 -18.28 -2.43 1.88
CA LEU A 16 -17.66 -2.62 3.21
C LEU A 16 -16.58 -3.70 3.15
N ASP A 17 -16.91 -4.88 2.62
CA ASP A 17 -15.98 -6.01 2.54
C ASP A 17 -14.78 -5.71 1.66
N LEU A 18 -14.99 -4.99 0.54
CA LEU A 18 -13.92 -4.50 -0.33
C LEU A 18 -12.94 -3.61 0.44
N VAL A 19 -13.46 -2.65 1.20
CA VAL A 19 -12.63 -1.69 1.93
C VAL A 19 -11.91 -2.35 3.10
N GLU A 20 -12.60 -3.14 3.91
CA GLU A 20 -12.03 -3.71 5.13
C GLU A 20 -11.06 -4.86 4.87
N THR A 21 -11.37 -5.72 3.89
CA THR A 21 -10.64 -6.98 3.68
C THR A 21 -9.50 -6.82 2.67
N TYR A 22 -9.64 -5.92 1.70
CA TYR A 22 -8.68 -5.80 0.60
C TYR A 22 -7.95 -4.45 0.59
N ILE A 23 -8.67 -3.33 0.70
CA ILE A 23 -8.05 -1.99 0.58
C ILE A 23 -7.26 -1.60 1.84
N LYS A 24 -7.81 -1.79 3.04
CA LYS A 24 -7.12 -1.46 4.31
C LYS A 24 -5.75 -2.16 4.45
N PRO A 25 -5.63 -3.49 4.33
CA PRO A 25 -4.33 -4.14 4.51
C PRO A 25 -3.32 -3.74 3.43
N MET A 26 -3.75 -3.62 2.17
CA MET A 26 -2.89 -3.15 1.08
C MET A 26 -2.30 -1.77 1.37
N LEU A 27 -3.14 -0.82 1.81
CA LEU A 27 -2.71 0.55 2.10
C LEU A 27 -1.74 0.61 3.27
N ILE A 28 -2.00 -0.16 4.34
CA ILE A 28 -1.07 -0.26 5.49
C ILE A 28 0.28 -0.80 5.02
N HIS A 29 0.28 -1.83 4.18
CA HIS A 29 1.53 -2.44 3.75
C HIS A 29 2.36 -1.50 2.88
N TRP A 30 1.74 -0.80 1.91
CA TRP A 30 2.41 0.23 1.12
C TRP A 30 2.88 1.44 1.93
N ALA A 31 2.07 1.90 2.89
CA ALA A 31 2.47 3.00 3.78
C ALA A 31 3.71 2.65 4.61
N MET A 32 3.85 1.39 5.05
CA MET A 32 5.07 0.94 5.73
C MET A 32 6.28 0.88 4.81
N VAL A 33 6.15 0.51 3.52
CA VAL A 33 7.26 0.54 2.56
C VAL A 33 7.85 1.95 2.45
N GLU A 34 7.00 2.97 2.42
CA GLU A 34 7.42 4.36 2.37
C GLU A 34 7.92 4.86 3.73
N TYR A 35 7.33 4.42 4.83
CA TYR A 35 7.67 4.91 6.17
C TYR A 35 8.97 4.32 6.73
N LEU A 36 9.24 3.03 6.50
CA LEU A 36 10.43 2.34 7.01
C LEU A 36 11.77 3.08 6.76
N PRO A 37 12.06 3.63 5.56
CA PRO A 37 13.30 4.38 5.34
C PRO A 37 13.34 5.70 6.13
N PHE A 38 12.19 6.33 6.40
CA PHE A 38 12.14 7.59 7.16
C PHE A 38 12.12 7.40 8.67
N MET A 39 11.66 6.23 9.16
CA MET A 39 11.59 5.93 10.60
C MET A 39 12.96 6.06 11.30
N ALA A 40 14.05 5.73 10.60
CA ALA A 40 15.40 5.80 11.14
C ALA A 40 15.93 7.25 11.33
N TYR A 41 15.25 8.25 10.77
CA TYR A 41 15.70 9.63 10.74
C TYR A 41 14.70 10.55 11.45
N THR A 42 15.18 11.24 12.49
CA THR A 42 14.42 12.31 13.11
C THR A 42 14.82 13.64 12.48
N MET A 43 13.84 14.35 11.90
CA MET A 43 14.04 15.69 11.36
C MET A 43 13.76 16.73 12.45
N ALA A 44 14.72 17.60 12.72
CA ALA A 44 14.56 18.74 13.62
C ALA A 44 15.02 20.03 12.93
N ASN A 45 14.63 21.20 13.45
CA ASN A 45 15.02 22.52 12.89
C ASN A 45 16.54 22.74 12.74
N LYS A 46 17.37 21.88 13.34
CA LYS A 46 18.83 21.92 13.28
C LYS A 46 19.46 20.86 12.38
N GLY A 47 18.67 20.03 11.68
CA GLY A 47 19.17 19.00 10.76
C GLY A 47 18.44 17.65 10.88
N ILE A 48 18.93 16.66 10.14
CA ILE A 48 18.46 15.28 10.17
C ILE A 48 19.38 14.47 11.08
N PHE A 49 18.81 13.77 12.06
CA PHE A 49 19.55 13.02 13.07
C PHE A 49 19.15 11.54 13.04
N LYS A 50 20.14 10.63 13.10
CA LYS A 50 19.93 9.21 13.39
C LYS A 50 20.14 9.02 14.90
N HIS A 51 19.14 8.53 15.62
CA HIS A 51 19.26 8.32 17.06
C HIS A 51 20.13 7.09 17.32
N SER A 52 21.24 7.26 18.05
CA SER A 52 22.09 6.17 18.49
C SER A 52 22.55 6.39 19.93
N SER A 53 22.38 5.39 20.79
CA SER A 53 22.98 5.37 22.13
C SER A 53 24.40 4.83 22.07
N GLU A 54 25.30 5.25 22.97
CA GLU A 54 26.70 4.81 23.02
C GLU A 54 26.86 3.28 23.14
N ASN A 55 25.85 2.59 23.68
CA ASN A 55 25.82 1.12 23.79
C ASN A 55 24.88 0.44 22.79
N ALA A 56 24.26 1.18 21.86
CA ALA A 56 23.30 0.60 20.91
C ALA A 56 23.98 0.24 19.59
N GLN A 57 23.72 -0.99 19.10
CA GLN A 57 23.96 -1.30 17.70
C GLN A 57 22.91 -0.59 16.84
N ASN A 58 23.39 0.30 15.97
CA ASN A 58 22.55 0.92 14.96
C ASN A 58 22.18 -0.12 13.90
N VAL A 59 20.89 -0.19 13.55
CA VAL A 59 20.42 -1.00 12.42
C VAL A 59 21.19 -0.62 11.16
N GLU A 60 21.71 -1.64 10.47
CA GLU A 60 22.44 -1.47 9.23
C GLU A 60 21.49 -1.20 8.06
N LYS A 61 21.99 -0.49 7.04
CA LYS A 61 21.19 -0.22 5.83
C LYS A 61 20.63 -1.51 5.22
N ASN A 62 21.44 -2.57 5.19
CA ASN A 62 21.03 -3.87 4.63
C ASN A 62 19.85 -4.51 5.37
N GLU A 63 19.75 -4.33 6.68
CA GLU A 63 18.62 -4.84 7.47
C GLU A 63 17.35 -4.05 7.18
N VAL A 64 17.45 -2.72 7.05
CA VAL A 64 16.34 -1.86 6.64
C VAL A 64 15.88 -2.19 5.23
N ASP A 65 16.82 -2.35 4.30
CA ASP A 65 16.53 -2.72 2.90
C ASP A 65 15.83 -4.10 2.85
N PHE A 66 16.25 -5.08 3.66
CA PHE A 66 15.57 -6.38 3.79
C PHE A 66 14.13 -6.24 4.32
N LEU A 67 13.90 -5.38 5.31
CA LEU A 67 12.56 -5.14 5.85
C LEU A 67 11.65 -4.45 4.83
N ILE A 68 12.18 -3.47 4.08
CA ILE A 68 11.46 -2.79 3.00
C ILE A 68 11.06 -3.79 1.92
N GLU A 69 11.98 -4.67 1.49
CA GLU A 69 11.69 -5.67 0.46
C GLU A 69 10.67 -6.71 0.92
N LYS A 70 10.75 -7.17 2.19
CA LYS A 70 9.72 -8.05 2.76
C LYS A 70 8.36 -7.38 2.80
N GLN A 71 8.31 -6.11 3.16
CA GLN A 71 7.08 -5.33 3.20
C GLN A 71 6.51 -5.09 1.79
N ARG A 72 7.38 -4.85 0.81
CA ARG A 72 7.04 -4.72 -0.62
C ARG A 72 6.42 -6.01 -1.15
N TYR A 73 7.01 -7.17 -0.83
CA TYR A 73 6.46 -8.47 -1.21
C TYR A 73 5.05 -8.70 -0.63
N LEU A 74 4.85 -8.39 0.66
CA LEU A 74 3.53 -8.46 1.29
C LEU A 74 2.54 -7.51 0.62
N ALA A 75 2.94 -6.26 0.40
CA ALA A 75 2.12 -5.25 -0.28
C ALA A 75 1.68 -5.73 -1.67
N GLN A 76 2.60 -6.29 -2.46
CA GLN A 76 2.32 -6.87 -3.78
C GLN A 76 1.33 -8.02 -3.71
N ASN A 77 1.49 -8.95 -2.76
CA ASN A 77 0.54 -10.05 -2.58
C ASN A 77 -0.88 -9.56 -2.27
N TYR A 78 -1.01 -8.54 -1.41
CA TYR A 78 -2.31 -7.93 -1.13
C TYR A 78 -2.87 -7.17 -2.34
N THR A 79 -2.02 -6.49 -3.12
CA THR A 79 -2.43 -5.86 -4.39
C THR A 79 -2.96 -6.90 -5.38
N GLU A 80 -2.28 -8.04 -5.54
CA GLU A 80 -2.72 -9.15 -6.38
C GLU A 80 -4.09 -9.68 -5.98
N ARG A 81 -4.28 -9.92 -4.68
CA ARG A 81 -5.57 -10.37 -4.13
C ARG A 81 -6.68 -9.36 -4.36
N PHE A 82 -6.38 -8.07 -4.26
CA PHE A 82 -7.32 -7.00 -4.58
C PHE A 82 -7.69 -7.01 -6.08
N ILE A 83 -6.69 -7.08 -6.98
CA ILE A 83 -6.92 -7.12 -8.44
C ILE A 83 -7.79 -8.32 -8.81
N GLN A 84 -7.47 -9.52 -8.29
CA GLN A 84 -8.24 -10.73 -8.54
C GLN A 84 -9.69 -10.60 -8.03
N PHE A 85 -9.89 -10.02 -6.85
CA PHE A 85 -11.23 -9.77 -6.30
C PHE A 85 -12.03 -8.79 -7.16
N MET A 86 -11.40 -7.71 -7.65
CA MET A 86 -12.04 -6.71 -8.50
C MET A 86 -12.43 -7.28 -9.87
N ILE A 87 -11.57 -8.13 -10.46
CA ILE A 87 -11.87 -8.83 -11.72
C ILE A 87 -13.04 -9.81 -11.53
N PHE A 88 -13.03 -10.61 -10.45
CA PHE A 88 -14.11 -11.55 -10.15
C PHE A 88 -15.44 -10.85 -9.85
N SER A 89 -15.40 -9.69 -9.18
CA SER A 89 -16.58 -8.93 -8.77
C SER A 89 -17.00 -7.86 -9.78
N GLY A 90 -16.61 -8.00 -11.06
CA GLY A 90 -16.73 -6.92 -12.04
C GLY A 90 -18.16 -6.44 -12.33
N ASN A 91 -19.18 -7.28 -12.13
CA ASN A 91 -20.59 -6.89 -12.24
C ASN A 91 -21.11 -6.13 -11.01
N THR A 92 -20.45 -6.29 -9.86
CA THR A 92 -20.83 -5.69 -8.57
C THR A 92 -20.32 -4.26 -8.45
N PHE A 93 -19.22 -3.93 -9.15
CA PHE A 93 -18.57 -2.63 -9.14
C PHE A 93 -18.43 -2.06 -10.57
N PRO A 94 -19.53 -1.66 -11.22
CA PRO A 94 -19.48 -1.13 -12.59
C PRO A 94 -18.59 0.12 -12.70
N GLU A 95 -18.45 0.86 -11.60
CA GLU A 95 -17.59 2.05 -11.46
C GLU A 95 -16.11 1.76 -11.71
N TYR A 96 -15.66 0.52 -11.51
CA TYR A 96 -14.27 0.12 -11.76
C TYR A 96 -13.92 0.15 -13.25
N TYR A 97 -14.90 -0.09 -14.13
CA TYR A 97 -14.70 -0.17 -15.59
C TYR A 97 -15.19 1.07 -16.34
N THR A 98 -15.93 1.97 -15.69
CA THR A 98 -16.40 3.22 -16.31
C THR A 98 -15.39 4.35 -16.17
N ASN A 99 -14.15 4.15 -16.62
CA ASN A 99 -13.18 5.23 -16.74
C ASN A 99 -13.52 6.06 -18.00
N GLN A 100 -13.59 7.39 -17.88
CA GLN A 100 -13.80 8.29 -19.01
C GLN A 100 -12.54 9.14 -19.25
N ASN A 101 -12.17 9.32 -20.51
CA ASN A 101 -11.12 10.25 -20.96
C ASN A 101 -9.71 9.93 -20.41
N ALA A 102 -9.09 10.86 -19.67
CA ALA A 102 -7.71 10.82 -19.18
C ALA A 102 -7.54 10.05 -17.86
N ASP A 103 -8.56 9.32 -17.43
CA ASP A 103 -8.50 8.50 -16.22
C ASP A 103 -7.59 7.29 -16.42
N ILE A 104 -6.87 6.94 -15.35
CA ILE A 104 -5.99 5.78 -15.32
C ILE A 104 -6.88 4.53 -15.35
N TYR A 105 -6.84 3.81 -16.47
CA TYR A 105 -7.50 2.53 -16.59
C TYR A 105 -6.96 1.56 -15.52
N PRO A 106 -7.81 0.72 -14.91
CA PRO A 106 -7.38 -0.18 -13.87
C PRO A 106 -6.47 -1.23 -14.50
N ASN A 107 -5.26 -1.38 -13.96
CA ASN A 107 -4.39 -2.43 -14.43
C ASN A 107 -4.95 -3.78 -13.97
N THR A 108 -5.25 -4.67 -14.92
CA THR A 108 -5.73 -6.03 -14.65
C THR A 108 -4.58 -7.01 -14.41
N ASP A 109 -3.34 -6.56 -14.58
CA ASP A 109 -2.15 -7.38 -14.47
C ASP A 109 -1.30 -6.92 -13.27
N SER A 110 -0.83 -7.87 -12.46
CA SER A 110 0.03 -7.61 -11.30
C SER A 110 1.52 -7.65 -11.65
N ASN A 111 1.87 -7.89 -12.92
CA ASN A 111 3.24 -8.12 -13.39
C ASN A 111 4.20 -7.00 -12.95
N TYR A 112 4.76 -7.16 -11.76
CA TYR A 112 5.94 -6.46 -11.29
C TYR A 112 7.14 -7.18 -11.89
N SER A 113 7.44 -6.90 -13.16
CA SER A 113 8.72 -7.31 -13.73
C SER A 113 9.82 -6.47 -13.07
N GLY A 114 10.44 -7.02 -12.02
CA GLY A 114 11.73 -6.50 -11.54
C GLY A 114 12.73 -6.56 -12.69
N TRP A 115 13.54 -5.51 -12.85
CA TRP A 115 14.65 -5.51 -13.78
C TRP A 115 15.54 -6.73 -13.52
N VAL A 116 15.55 -7.67 -14.47
CA VAL A 116 16.54 -8.75 -14.53
C VAL A 116 17.79 -8.15 -15.15
N ILE A 117 18.90 -8.17 -14.40
CA ILE A 117 20.25 -7.89 -14.91
C ILE A 117 20.82 -9.17 -15.50
#